data_AF-A0A095A720-F1
#
_entry.id   AF-A0A095A720-F1
#
_cell.length_a   1.000
_cell.length_b   1.000
_cell.length_c   1.000
_cell.angle_alpha   90.00
_cell.angle_beta   90.00
_cell.angle_gamma   90.00
#
_symmetry.space_group_name_H-M   'P 1'
#
loop_
_entity.id
_entity.type
_entity.pdbx_description
1 polymer ?
#
loop_
_entity_poly.entity_id
_entity_poly.type
_entity_poly.pdbx_seq_one_letter_code
_entity_poly.pdbx_strand_id
1 'polypeptide(L)'
;MPTGFQAMIPVAFILGFYVALVFARFWNYFTTIPWVMSFALTLVTHLPGSAERNRLIRRTCMRYIMANLIIAAAHLNVVVKKRFPTFELFVASGVLTEDEARIIRSVQSVHMQPFVPVVWATSLITLARKEGLIKNPHAYVLLVDELNTFRQKILYIMMMDDVCIPLVYTQVVTLSVYSYFVASLISSQFIINSSPFAGIARSHDLFFPFFTFLELFVYVGWLKVAETLVNPMGEDDEDIDINEIIDFNWRISWCVVDGVRTSAPAIVRDAHWRQSVVELPHTERSKRLNVGSRKGSIYDLNVPVGPELRDLMAALSTARQMQMSSTNSPAPSKPTYPNESDSPHGVSDDHRHSFPHTTTTNVVREPIKEEDEELEDEQSGKDLKENKVNDETNDLSGSHTHDHCSRL
;
A
#
# COMPACT_ATOMS: atom_id res chain seq x y z
N MET A 1 42.85 14.39 -28.40
CA MET A 1 41.92 13.44 -29.06
C MET A 1 42.03 12.11 -28.33
N PRO A 2 40.94 11.33 -28.21
CA PRO A 2 41.05 9.98 -27.66
C PRO A 2 42.05 9.17 -28.49
N THR A 3 42.91 8.40 -27.82
CA THR A 3 43.81 7.48 -28.51
C THR A 3 43.02 6.29 -29.07
N GLY A 4 43.57 5.60 -30.09
CA GLY A 4 42.82 4.60 -30.86
C GLY A 4 42.12 3.52 -30.03
N PHE A 5 42.69 3.15 -28.87
CA PHE A 5 42.09 2.17 -27.95
C PHE A 5 40.90 2.74 -27.15
N GLN A 6 40.98 4.00 -26.69
CA GLN A 6 39.87 4.67 -25.98
C GLN A 6 38.63 4.82 -26.88
N ALA A 7 38.82 4.94 -28.21
CA ALA A 7 37.74 5.00 -29.18
C ALA A 7 37.17 3.61 -29.58
N MET A 8 37.85 2.51 -29.25
CA MET A 8 37.43 1.15 -29.64
C MET A 8 36.48 0.47 -28.65
N ILE A 9 36.52 0.83 -27.36
CA ILE A 9 35.65 0.22 -26.34
C ILE A 9 34.46 1.15 -26.05
N PRO A 10 33.21 0.76 -26.38
CA PRO A 10 32.02 1.56 -26.09
C PRO A 10 31.61 1.42 -24.61
N VAL A 11 32.48 1.87 -23.69
CA VAL A 11 32.31 1.72 -22.23
C VAL A 11 30.96 2.27 -21.76
N ALA A 12 30.56 3.44 -22.24
CA ALA A 12 29.27 4.06 -21.92
C ALA A 12 28.06 3.19 -22.30
N PHE A 13 28.15 2.43 -23.39
CA PHE A 13 27.08 1.53 -23.83
C PHE A 13 26.99 0.32 -22.91
N ILE A 14 28.11 -0.38 -22.71
CA ILE A 14 28.19 -1.59 -21.88
C ILE A 14 27.79 -1.29 -20.43
N LEU A 15 28.32 -0.18 -19.87
CA LEU A 15 27.99 0.27 -18.53
C LEU A 15 26.52 0.73 -18.42
N GLY A 16 25.98 1.43 -19.42
CA GLY A 16 24.60 1.88 -19.44
C GLY A 16 23.59 0.72 -19.40
N PHE A 17 23.80 -0.34 -20.19
CA PHE A 17 22.96 -1.53 -20.14
C PHE A 17 23.10 -2.32 -18.83
N TYR A 18 24.30 -2.35 -18.24
CA TYR A 18 24.52 -3.00 -16.94
C TYR A 18 23.80 -2.25 -15.81
N VAL A 19 24.00 -0.93 -15.70
CA VAL A 19 23.35 -0.12 -14.65
C VAL A 19 21.83 -0.13 -14.81
N ALA A 20 21.31 -0.07 -16.04
CA ALA A 20 19.87 -0.18 -16.29
C ALA A 20 19.29 -1.53 -15.84
N LEU A 21 20.01 -2.64 -16.05
CA LEU A 21 19.61 -3.96 -15.56
C LEU A 21 19.62 -4.02 -14.03
N VAL A 22 20.70 -3.53 -13.39
CA VAL A 22 20.82 -3.47 -11.92
C VAL A 22 19.68 -2.64 -11.32
N PHE A 23 19.44 -1.43 -11.85
CA PHE A 23 18.40 -0.54 -11.34
C PHE A 23 16.98 -1.13 -11.52
N ALA A 24 16.70 -1.76 -12.66
CA ALA A 24 15.43 -2.46 -12.87
C ALA A 24 15.24 -3.62 -11.88
N ARG A 25 16.31 -4.39 -11.61
CA ARG A 25 16.31 -5.46 -10.60
C ARG A 25 16.08 -4.92 -9.19
N PHE A 26 16.80 -3.87 -8.79
CA PHE A 26 16.62 -3.16 -7.52
C PHE A 26 15.17 -2.68 -7.33
N TRP A 27 14.60 -2.02 -8.34
CA TRP A 27 13.23 -1.52 -8.27
C TRP A 27 12.19 -2.64 -8.18
N ASN A 28 12.42 -3.77 -8.86
CA ASN A 28 11.59 -4.97 -8.71
C ASN A 28 11.68 -5.58 -7.31
N TYR A 29 12.86 -5.58 -6.66
CA TYR A 29 12.97 -5.95 -5.25
C TYR A 29 12.11 -5.04 -4.37
N PHE A 30 12.37 -3.73 -4.42
CA PHE A 30 11.68 -2.74 -3.59
C PHE A 30 10.15 -2.80 -3.72
N THR A 31 9.64 -2.89 -4.95
CA THR A 31 8.19 -2.97 -5.21
C THR A 31 7.55 -4.31 -4.87
N THR A 32 8.34 -5.40 -4.78
CA THR A 32 7.83 -6.72 -4.41
C THR A 32 7.76 -6.92 -2.89
N ILE A 33 8.45 -6.10 -2.08
CA ILE A 33 8.40 -6.17 -0.61
C ILE A 33 6.93 -6.24 -0.13
N PRO A 34 6.56 -7.30 0.62
CA PRO A 34 5.17 -7.52 0.96
C PRO A 34 4.75 -6.71 2.19
N TRP A 35 3.64 -5.99 2.03
CA TRP A 35 3.02 -5.20 3.09
C TRP A 35 1.80 -5.95 3.61
N VAL A 36 1.67 -6.04 4.93
CA VAL A 36 0.63 -6.84 5.61
C VAL A 36 -0.76 -6.18 5.64
N MET A 37 -0.84 -4.89 5.33
CA MET A 37 -2.05 -4.07 5.50
C MET A 37 -3.28 -4.63 4.77
N SER A 38 -3.12 -5.00 3.48
CA SER A 38 -4.22 -5.51 2.65
C SER A 38 -4.83 -6.79 3.22
N PHE A 39 -4.01 -7.75 3.64
CA PHE A 39 -4.48 -8.95 4.31
C PHE A 39 -5.11 -8.64 5.68
N ALA A 40 -4.48 -7.78 6.50
CA ALA A 40 -4.99 -7.43 7.82
C ALA A 40 -6.40 -6.79 7.77
N LEU A 41 -6.63 -5.87 6.84
CA LEU A 41 -7.94 -5.24 6.62
C LEU A 41 -8.99 -6.25 6.12
N THR A 42 -8.60 -7.12 5.18
CA THR A 42 -9.47 -8.18 4.64
C THR A 42 -9.88 -9.17 5.75
N LEU A 43 -8.93 -9.56 6.61
CA LEU A 43 -9.13 -10.44 7.76
C LEU A 43 -10.08 -9.84 8.80
N VAL A 44 -9.93 -8.55 9.14
CA VAL A 44 -10.81 -7.86 10.08
C VAL A 44 -12.23 -7.70 9.52
N THR A 45 -12.35 -7.39 8.24
CA THR A 45 -13.63 -7.22 7.54
C THR A 45 -14.44 -8.52 7.49
N HIS A 46 -13.77 -9.67 7.36
CA HIS A 46 -14.41 -10.98 7.19
C HIS A 46 -14.45 -11.85 8.46
N LEU A 47 -13.74 -11.45 9.52
CA LEU A 47 -13.88 -11.97 10.88
C LEU A 47 -14.19 -10.84 11.88
N PRO A 48 -15.35 -10.16 11.76
CA PRO A 48 -15.72 -9.08 12.65
C PRO A 48 -15.99 -9.56 14.08
N GLY A 49 -16.03 -8.61 15.02
CA GLY A 49 -16.45 -8.85 16.40
C GLY A 49 -15.31 -9.02 17.41
N SER A 50 -15.65 -8.75 18.67
CA SER A 50 -14.78 -8.78 19.85
C SER A 50 -14.69 -10.16 20.53
N ALA A 51 -15.45 -11.15 20.05
CA ALA A 51 -15.44 -12.51 20.60
C ALA A 51 -14.01 -13.09 20.63
N GLU A 52 -13.66 -13.73 21.74
CA GLU A 52 -12.30 -14.22 22.00
C GLU A 52 -11.80 -15.15 20.90
N ARG A 53 -12.66 -16.06 20.40
CA ARG A 53 -12.33 -16.97 19.30
C ARG A 53 -11.93 -16.21 18.03
N ASN A 54 -12.69 -15.18 17.64
CA ASN A 54 -12.41 -14.38 16.44
C ASN A 54 -11.10 -13.61 16.63
N ARG A 55 -10.90 -13.00 17.80
CA ARG A 55 -9.65 -12.30 18.17
C ARG A 55 -8.43 -13.23 18.09
N LEU A 56 -8.54 -14.44 18.63
CA LEU A 56 -7.47 -15.45 18.63
C LEU A 56 -7.12 -15.90 17.21
N ILE A 57 -8.13 -16.15 16.36
CA ILE A 57 -7.94 -16.49 14.94
C ILE A 57 -7.24 -15.33 14.22
N ARG A 58 -7.74 -14.09 14.35
CA ARG A 58 -7.16 -12.92 13.69
C ARG A 58 -5.69 -12.72 14.06
N ARG A 59 -5.37 -12.71 15.36
CA ARG A 59 -4.00 -12.53 15.87
C ARG A 59 -3.06 -13.66 15.45
N THR A 60 -3.54 -14.91 15.46
CA THR A 60 -2.73 -16.07 15.04
C THR A 60 -2.44 -16.06 13.53
N CYS A 61 -3.43 -15.72 12.68
CA CYS A 61 -3.21 -15.53 11.25
C CYS A 61 -2.13 -14.47 10.95
N MET A 62 -2.20 -13.30 11.60
CA MET A 62 -1.18 -12.26 11.42
C MET A 62 0.20 -12.71 11.90
N ARG A 63 0.26 -13.38 13.05
CA ARG A 63 1.52 -13.89 13.60
C ARG A 63 2.18 -14.91 12.68
N TYR A 64 1.41 -15.77 12.01
CA TYR A 64 1.93 -16.69 11.00
C TYR A 64 2.44 -15.99 9.73
N ILE A 65 1.76 -14.94 9.26
CA ILE A 65 2.21 -14.14 8.11
C ILE A 65 3.49 -13.38 8.43
N MET A 66 3.59 -12.82 9.64
CA MET A 66 4.83 -12.21 10.13
C MET A 66 5.94 -13.25 10.32
N ALA A 67 5.63 -14.45 10.82
CA ALA A 67 6.62 -15.52 10.93
C ALA A 67 7.18 -15.92 9.55
N ASN A 68 6.34 -16.03 8.52
CA ASN A 68 6.80 -16.22 7.13
C ASN A 68 7.77 -15.10 6.70
N LEU A 69 7.37 -13.83 6.85
CA LEU A 69 8.22 -12.69 6.50
C LEU A 69 9.56 -12.70 7.25
N ILE A 70 9.56 -12.92 8.57
CA ILE A 70 10.77 -12.84 9.40
C ILE A 70 11.70 -14.04 9.14
N ILE A 71 11.16 -15.26 8.98
CA ILE A 71 11.98 -16.44 8.64
C ILE A 71 12.58 -16.29 7.22
N ALA A 72 11.79 -15.83 6.24
CA ALA A 72 12.31 -15.56 4.90
C ALA A 72 13.38 -14.45 4.92
N ALA A 73 13.13 -13.33 5.59
CA ALA A 73 14.09 -12.24 5.71
C ALA A 73 15.38 -12.69 6.43
N ALA A 74 15.29 -13.55 7.44
CA ALA A 74 16.47 -14.13 8.12
C ALA A 74 17.26 -15.13 7.24
N HIS A 75 16.71 -15.60 6.11
CA HIS A 75 17.45 -16.39 5.12
C HIS A 75 18.13 -15.51 4.05
N LEU A 76 17.70 -14.25 3.89
CA LEU A 76 18.09 -13.38 2.76
C LEU A 76 18.96 -12.19 3.18
N ASN A 77 18.70 -11.60 4.34
CA ASN A 77 19.35 -10.37 4.81
C ASN A 77 20.22 -10.64 6.05
N VAL A 78 21.48 -10.17 6.01
CA VAL A 78 22.47 -10.44 7.05
C VAL A 78 22.12 -9.72 8.37
N VAL A 79 21.59 -8.49 8.31
CA VAL A 79 21.17 -7.72 9.48
C VAL A 79 20.00 -8.41 10.21
N VAL A 80 19.02 -8.94 9.46
CA VAL A 80 17.91 -9.71 10.01
C VAL A 80 18.40 -11.05 10.56
N LYS A 81 19.37 -11.71 9.92
CA LYS A 81 19.99 -12.94 10.44
C LYS A 81 20.78 -12.70 11.74
N LYS A 82 21.45 -11.55 11.88
CA LYS A 82 22.07 -11.11 13.14
C LYS A 82 21.03 -10.84 14.23
N ARG A 83 19.87 -10.27 13.87
CA ARG A 83 18.75 -10.03 14.79
C ARG A 83 18.02 -11.31 15.22
N PHE A 84 17.89 -12.29 14.32
CA PHE A 84 17.17 -13.56 14.55
C PHE A 84 18.03 -14.78 14.14
N PRO A 85 19.10 -15.10 14.88
CA PRO A 85 20.05 -16.16 14.49
C PRO A 85 19.44 -17.57 14.62
N THR A 86 18.68 -17.83 15.69
CA THR A 86 18.12 -19.15 16.05
C THR A 86 16.62 -19.09 16.30
N PHE A 87 15.92 -20.21 16.11
CA PHE A 87 14.48 -20.33 16.38
C PHE A 87 14.10 -20.11 17.86
N GLU A 88 15.03 -20.27 18.80
CA GLU A 88 14.83 -19.95 20.21
C GLU A 88 14.52 -18.46 20.40
N LEU A 89 15.16 -17.56 19.64
CA LEU A 89 14.88 -16.14 19.70
C LEU A 89 13.55 -15.77 19.04
N PHE A 90 13.07 -16.54 18.07
CA PHE A 90 11.70 -16.41 17.54
C PHE A 90 10.64 -16.75 18.61
N VAL A 91 10.94 -17.70 19.51
CA VAL A 91 10.06 -18.04 20.64
C VAL A 91 10.15 -16.98 21.73
N ALA A 92 11.36 -16.57 22.12
CA ALA A 92 11.57 -15.54 23.14
C ALA A 92 11.02 -14.15 22.76
N SER A 93 10.98 -13.81 21.47
CA SER A 93 10.35 -12.59 20.94
C SER A 93 8.83 -12.71 20.72
N GLY A 94 8.23 -13.89 20.95
CA GLY A 94 6.80 -14.13 20.78
C GLY A 94 6.33 -14.21 19.32
N VAL A 95 7.23 -14.38 18.35
CA VAL A 95 6.90 -14.63 16.94
C VAL A 95 6.34 -16.04 16.76
N LEU A 96 6.93 -17.03 17.42
CA LEU A 96 6.52 -18.44 17.40
C LEU A 96 6.21 -18.95 18.81
N THR A 97 5.38 -19.99 18.90
CA THR A 97 5.32 -20.82 20.11
C THR A 97 6.39 -21.92 20.06
N GLU A 98 6.76 -22.50 21.21
CA GLU A 98 7.79 -23.55 21.27
C GLU A 98 7.41 -24.79 20.41
N ASP A 99 6.13 -25.17 20.41
CA ASP A 99 5.63 -26.28 19.60
C ASP A 99 5.70 -25.97 18.09
N GLU A 100 5.34 -24.76 17.67
CA GLU A 100 5.48 -24.32 16.28
C GLU A 100 6.95 -24.28 15.83
N ALA A 101 7.83 -23.71 16.66
CA ALA A 101 9.26 -23.70 16.40
C ALA A 101 9.84 -25.12 16.33
N ARG A 102 9.31 -26.07 17.11
CA ARG A 102 9.68 -27.50 17.03
C ARG A 102 9.24 -28.12 15.69
N ILE A 103 8.01 -27.83 15.24
CA ILE A 103 7.51 -28.36 13.96
C ILE A 103 8.31 -27.77 12.79
N ILE A 104 8.57 -26.46 12.75
CA ILE A 104 9.36 -25.82 11.68
C ILE A 104 10.78 -26.41 11.62
N ARG A 105 11.43 -26.60 12.79
CA ARG A 105 12.75 -27.28 12.88
C ARG A 105 12.73 -28.73 12.37
N SER A 106 11.59 -29.42 12.46
CA SER A 106 11.46 -30.82 11.98
C SER A 106 11.30 -30.96 10.47
N VAL A 107 11.08 -29.86 9.73
CA VAL A 107 10.89 -29.90 8.27
C VAL A 107 12.24 -30.09 7.57
N GLN A 108 12.34 -31.21 6.83
CA GLN A 108 13.56 -31.65 6.14
C GLN A 108 14.11 -30.63 5.13
N SER A 109 13.23 -29.88 4.45
CA SER A 109 13.62 -28.85 3.47
C SER A 109 13.68 -27.47 4.11
N VAL A 110 14.89 -26.90 4.19
CA VAL A 110 15.13 -25.54 4.72
C VAL A 110 14.36 -24.49 3.92
N HIS A 111 14.29 -24.63 2.59
CA HIS A 111 13.56 -23.73 1.70
C HIS A 111 12.04 -23.69 1.98
N MET A 112 11.48 -24.75 2.59
CA MET A 112 10.06 -24.81 2.95
C MET A 112 9.75 -24.11 4.28
N GLN A 113 10.74 -23.92 5.17
CA GLN A 113 10.53 -23.40 6.53
C GLN A 113 9.77 -22.05 6.60
N PRO A 114 10.04 -21.03 5.74
CA PRO A 114 9.26 -19.79 5.75
C PRO A 114 7.78 -20.00 5.35
N PHE A 115 7.49 -21.01 4.53
CA PHE A 115 6.16 -21.26 4.00
C PHE A 115 5.28 -22.14 4.89
N VAL A 116 5.86 -22.81 5.90
CA VAL A 116 5.11 -23.63 6.88
C VAL A 116 4.04 -22.80 7.61
N PRO A 117 4.34 -21.60 8.17
CA PRO A 117 3.31 -20.71 8.71
C PRO A 117 2.18 -20.35 7.73
N VAL A 118 2.45 -20.24 6.42
CA VAL A 118 1.42 -19.92 5.41
C VAL A 118 0.43 -21.07 5.23
N VAL A 119 0.91 -22.32 5.30
CA VAL A 119 0.05 -23.51 5.30
C VAL A 119 -0.87 -23.48 6.53
N TRP A 120 -0.33 -23.17 7.71
CA TRP A 120 -1.12 -23.05 8.94
C TRP A 120 -2.13 -21.89 8.90
N ALA A 121 -1.76 -20.73 8.36
CA ALA A 121 -2.68 -19.61 8.16
C ALA A 121 -3.84 -20.00 7.22
N THR A 122 -3.55 -20.70 6.12
CA THR A 122 -4.58 -21.23 5.21
C THR A 122 -5.50 -22.22 5.92
N SER A 123 -4.94 -23.15 6.70
CA SER A 123 -5.71 -24.11 7.51
C SER A 123 -6.59 -23.41 8.56
N LEU A 124 -6.10 -22.34 9.17
CA LEU A 124 -6.82 -21.57 10.19
C LEU A 124 -7.97 -20.75 9.58
N ILE A 125 -7.79 -20.17 8.39
CA ILE A 125 -8.87 -19.52 7.61
C ILE A 125 -9.93 -20.57 7.20
N THR A 126 -9.50 -21.77 6.80
CA THR A 126 -10.40 -22.89 6.48
C THR A 126 -11.18 -23.36 7.72
N LEU A 127 -10.55 -23.40 8.89
CA LEU A 127 -11.20 -23.72 10.15
C LEU A 127 -12.24 -22.65 10.53
N ALA A 128 -11.91 -21.37 10.41
CA ALA A 128 -12.83 -20.26 10.68
C ALA A 128 -14.07 -20.27 9.76
N ARG A 129 -13.93 -20.76 8.52
CA ARG A 129 -15.07 -21.04 7.64
C ARG A 129 -15.90 -22.24 8.12
N LYS A 130 -15.27 -23.33 8.56
CA LYS A 130 -15.97 -24.51 9.11
C LYS A 130 -16.72 -24.21 10.41
N GLU A 131 -16.18 -23.32 11.24
CA GLU A 131 -16.81 -22.80 12.47
C GLU A 131 -17.96 -21.80 12.18
N GLY A 132 -18.27 -21.51 10.91
CA GLY A 132 -19.36 -20.58 10.54
C GLY A 132 -19.06 -19.10 10.78
N LEU A 133 -17.85 -18.76 11.22
CA LEU A 133 -17.42 -17.38 11.47
C LEU A 133 -17.33 -16.58 10.15
N ILE A 134 -16.79 -17.21 9.10
CA ILE A 134 -16.78 -16.65 7.74
C ILE A 134 -18.02 -17.14 6.98
N LYS A 135 -19.10 -16.35 7.04
CA LYS A 135 -20.40 -16.70 6.43
C LYS A 135 -20.39 -16.70 4.89
N ASN A 136 -19.63 -15.80 4.26
CA ASN A 136 -19.62 -15.63 2.80
C ASN A 136 -18.53 -16.52 2.13
N PRO A 137 -18.88 -17.44 1.20
CA PRO A 137 -17.89 -18.24 0.46
C PRO A 137 -16.86 -17.41 -0.31
N HIS A 138 -17.22 -16.24 -0.85
CA HIS A 138 -16.31 -15.37 -1.58
C HIS A 138 -15.28 -14.69 -0.67
N ALA A 139 -15.68 -14.34 0.56
CA ALA A 139 -14.76 -13.78 1.57
C ALA A 139 -13.65 -14.77 1.94
N TYR A 140 -13.96 -16.06 2.01
CA TYR A 140 -12.95 -17.11 2.18
C TYR A 140 -11.96 -17.17 1.00
N VAL A 141 -12.47 -17.11 -0.24
CA VAL A 141 -11.60 -17.14 -1.44
C VAL A 141 -10.68 -15.92 -1.44
N LEU A 142 -11.22 -14.72 -1.17
CA LEU A 142 -10.44 -13.48 -1.10
C LEU A 142 -9.33 -13.54 -0.04
N LEU A 143 -9.62 -14.08 1.16
CA LEU A 143 -8.61 -14.26 2.22
C LEU A 143 -7.48 -15.21 1.81
N VAL A 144 -7.80 -16.30 1.12
CA VAL A 144 -6.81 -17.27 0.64
C VAL A 144 -6.02 -16.72 -0.54
N ASP A 145 -6.63 -15.90 -1.40
CA ASP A 145 -5.97 -15.25 -2.53
C ASP A 145 -4.99 -14.16 -2.07
N GLU A 146 -5.39 -13.32 -1.12
CA GLU A 146 -4.53 -12.28 -0.53
C GLU A 146 -3.34 -12.90 0.23
N LEU A 147 -3.58 -14.00 0.97
CA LEU A 147 -2.52 -14.80 1.61
C LEU A 147 -1.56 -15.41 0.58
N ASN A 148 -2.07 -15.92 -0.55
CA ASN A 148 -1.24 -16.44 -1.64
C ASN A 148 -0.46 -15.35 -2.35
N THR A 149 -1.03 -14.16 -2.52
CA THR A 149 -0.34 -12.99 -3.07
C THR A 149 0.83 -12.57 -2.17
N PHE A 150 0.62 -12.53 -0.84
CA PHE A 150 1.70 -12.31 0.12
C PHE A 150 2.80 -13.38 0.02
N ARG A 151 2.40 -14.67 0.01
CA ARG A 151 3.32 -15.81 -0.17
C ARG A 151 4.13 -15.71 -1.47
N GLN A 152 3.49 -15.32 -2.56
CA GLN A 152 4.12 -15.24 -3.88
C GLN A 152 5.15 -14.11 -3.95
N LYS A 153 4.91 -12.98 -3.28
CA LYS A 153 5.89 -11.90 -3.12
C LYS A 153 7.14 -12.35 -2.38
N ILE A 154 6.99 -13.04 -1.23
CA ILE A 154 8.12 -13.63 -0.50
C ILE A 154 8.91 -14.60 -1.40
N LEU A 155 8.22 -15.52 -2.07
CA LEU A 155 8.85 -16.49 -2.96
C LEU A 155 9.61 -15.81 -4.12
N TYR A 156 9.06 -14.73 -4.69
CA TYR A 156 9.74 -13.97 -5.74
C TYR A 156 11.03 -13.32 -5.23
N ILE A 157 11.03 -12.72 -4.04
CA ILE A 157 12.24 -12.14 -3.44
C ILE A 157 13.30 -13.23 -3.21
N MET A 158 12.89 -14.40 -2.67
CA MET A 158 13.80 -15.54 -2.48
C MET A 158 14.37 -16.07 -3.81
N MET A 159 13.56 -16.17 -4.86
CA MET A 159 14.00 -16.66 -6.17
C MET A 159 14.87 -15.63 -6.91
N MET A 160 14.63 -14.34 -6.67
CA MET A 160 15.51 -13.27 -7.16
C MET A 160 16.88 -13.33 -6.49
N ASP A 161 16.95 -13.61 -5.19
CA ASP A 161 18.21 -13.75 -4.45
C ASP A 161 19.08 -14.91 -4.99
N ASP A 162 18.48 -16.09 -5.10
CA ASP A 162 19.10 -17.28 -5.68
C ASP A 162 19.57 -17.05 -7.13
N VAL A 163 18.75 -16.37 -7.95
CA VAL A 163 19.08 -16.03 -9.34
C VAL A 163 19.69 -14.62 -9.44
N CYS A 164 20.95 -14.52 -9.04
CA CYS A 164 21.78 -13.32 -9.18
C CYS A 164 22.04 -12.90 -10.65
N ILE A 165 22.51 -11.66 -10.85
CA ILE A 165 23.02 -11.21 -12.16
C ILE A 165 24.20 -12.12 -12.54
N PRO A 166 24.28 -12.63 -13.79
CA PRO A 166 25.36 -13.53 -14.19
C PRO A 166 26.73 -12.89 -13.95
N LEU A 167 27.57 -13.55 -13.15
CA LEU A 167 28.88 -13.04 -12.70
C LEU A 167 29.76 -12.58 -13.88
N VAL A 168 29.71 -13.30 -15.01
CA VAL A 168 30.42 -12.95 -16.25
C VAL A 168 30.04 -11.56 -16.78
N TYR A 169 28.80 -11.11 -16.60
CA TYR A 169 28.36 -9.81 -17.07
C TYR A 169 28.97 -8.69 -16.23
N THR A 170 28.90 -8.79 -14.90
CA THR A 170 29.59 -7.88 -13.98
C THR A 170 31.09 -7.85 -14.27
N GLN A 171 31.73 -9.02 -14.44
CA GLN A 171 33.16 -9.12 -14.78
C GLN A 171 33.51 -8.41 -16.10
N VAL A 172 32.72 -8.60 -17.17
CA VAL A 172 32.94 -7.93 -18.46
C VAL A 172 32.82 -6.42 -18.34
N VAL A 173 31.85 -5.92 -17.57
CA VAL A 173 31.62 -4.47 -17.37
C VAL A 173 32.77 -3.86 -16.57
N THR A 174 33.12 -4.44 -15.41
CA THR A 174 34.24 -3.99 -14.57
C THR A 174 35.56 -4.03 -15.34
N LEU A 175 35.84 -5.13 -16.06
CA LEU A 175 37.04 -5.25 -16.89
C LEU A 175 37.08 -4.19 -18.01
N SER A 176 35.94 -3.88 -18.64
CA SER A 176 35.87 -2.85 -19.68
C SER A 176 36.17 -1.46 -19.13
N VAL A 177 35.58 -1.09 -18.00
CA VAL A 177 35.83 0.20 -17.32
C VAL A 177 37.29 0.28 -16.84
N TYR A 178 37.82 -0.78 -16.23
CA TYR A 178 39.18 -0.76 -15.69
C TYR A 178 40.24 -0.78 -16.81
N SER A 179 40.04 -1.56 -17.88
CA SER A 179 40.94 -1.57 -19.05
C SER A 179 40.96 -0.22 -19.76
N TYR A 180 39.82 0.46 -19.83
CA TYR A 180 39.73 1.82 -20.32
C TYR A 180 40.61 2.77 -19.50
N PHE A 181 40.51 2.74 -18.16
CA PHE A 181 41.32 3.61 -17.31
C PHE A 181 42.81 3.23 -17.25
N VAL A 182 43.17 1.96 -17.35
CA VAL A 182 44.58 1.54 -17.50
C VAL A 182 45.18 2.12 -18.79
N ALA A 183 44.44 2.09 -19.90
CA ALA A 183 44.89 2.74 -21.12
C ALA A 183 44.94 4.28 -20.97
N SER A 184 43.91 4.90 -20.39
CA SER A 184 43.85 6.35 -20.15
C SER A 184 44.99 6.86 -19.26
N LEU A 185 45.41 6.11 -18.24
CA LEU A 185 46.53 6.44 -17.37
C LEU A 185 47.86 6.55 -18.14
N ILE A 186 48.02 5.79 -19.23
CA ILE A 186 49.20 5.85 -20.11
C ILE A 186 49.02 6.90 -21.20
N SER A 187 47.85 6.95 -21.84
CA SER A 187 47.61 7.80 -23.01
C SER A 187 47.35 9.28 -22.69
N SER A 188 46.89 9.59 -21.48
CA SER A 188 46.59 10.96 -21.04
C SER A 188 47.76 11.62 -20.29
N GLN A 189 48.97 11.05 -20.38
CA GLN A 189 50.19 11.70 -19.92
C GLN A 189 50.59 12.84 -20.85
N PHE A 190 50.97 13.99 -20.29
CA PHE A 190 51.49 15.10 -21.07
C PHE A 190 52.92 14.81 -21.52
N ILE A 191 53.16 14.83 -22.83
CA ILE A 191 54.45 14.50 -23.43
C ILE A 191 55.31 15.76 -23.49
N ILE A 192 56.55 15.66 -23.03
CA ILE A 192 57.51 16.78 -23.05
C ILE A 192 57.73 17.27 -24.49
N ASN A 193 57.62 18.60 -24.67
CA ASN A 193 57.71 19.32 -25.95
C ASN A 193 59.02 19.12 -26.74
N SER A 194 60.04 18.48 -26.17
CA SER A 194 61.32 18.19 -26.83
C SER A 194 61.34 16.87 -27.62
N SER A 195 60.25 16.10 -27.62
CA SER A 195 60.18 14.82 -28.34
C SER A 195 59.71 14.99 -29.80
N PRO A 196 60.16 14.14 -30.75
CA PRO A 196 59.69 14.20 -32.15
C PRO A 196 58.17 14.00 -32.32
N PHE A 197 57.50 13.41 -31.34
CA PHE A 197 56.05 13.18 -31.32
C PHE A 197 55.23 14.38 -30.80
N ALA A 198 55.86 15.36 -30.15
CA ALA A 198 55.18 16.54 -29.60
C ALA A 198 54.48 17.39 -30.69
N GLY A 199 55.00 17.38 -31.93
CA GLY A 199 54.38 18.13 -33.05
C GLY A 199 52.98 17.63 -33.45
N ILE A 200 52.62 16.40 -33.11
CA ILE A 200 51.29 15.81 -33.38
C ILE A 200 50.36 16.05 -32.18
N ALA A 201 50.90 15.92 -30.96
CA ALA A 201 50.17 16.15 -29.72
C ALA A 201 50.27 17.62 -29.28
N ARG A 202 49.47 18.50 -29.89
CA ARG A 202 49.22 19.84 -29.32
C ARG A 202 48.51 19.72 -27.98
N SER A 203 49.28 19.66 -26.90
CA SER A 203 48.79 19.80 -25.53
C SER A 203 49.53 20.94 -24.84
N HIS A 204 48.78 21.91 -24.32
CA HIS A 204 49.27 22.67 -23.18
C HIS A 204 49.54 21.67 -22.06
N ASP A 205 50.75 21.69 -21.51
CA ASP A 205 51.15 20.81 -20.41
C ASP A 205 50.45 21.28 -19.13
N LEU A 206 49.30 20.67 -18.85
CA LEU A 206 48.55 20.87 -17.62
C LEU A 206 49.05 19.82 -16.63
N PHE A 207 49.86 20.22 -15.65
CA PHE A 207 50.38 19.32 -14.60
C PHE A 207 49.32 18.39 -13.98
N PHE A 208 48.05 18.79 -13.99
CA PHE A 208 46.90 17.97 -13.60
C PHE A 208 45.94 17.70 -14.79
N PRO A 209 45.67 16.42 -15.16
CA PRO A 209 44.78 16.05 -16.27
C PRO A 209 43.29 16.13 -15.87
N PHE A 210 42.78 17.36 -15.66
CA PHE A 210 41.43 17.63 -15.14
C PHE A 210 40.30 16.84 -15.83
N PHE A 211 40.28 16.81 -17.17
CA PHE A 211 39.21 16.13 -17.91
C PHE A 211 39.26 14.60 -17.76
N THR A 212 40.44 14.00 -17.66
CA THR A 212 40.58 12.55 -17.41
C THR A 212 40.15 12.18 -15.99
N PHE A 213 40.35 13.06 -15.01
CA PHE A 213 39.79 12.88 -13.67
C PHE A 213 38.27 13.03 -13.64
N LEU A 214 37.70 14.02 -14.35
CA LEU A 214 36.24 14.16 -14.48
C LEU A 214 35.62 12.90 -15.10
N GLU A 215 36.26 12.38 -16.15
CA GLU A 215 35.87 11.13 -16.82
C GLU A 215 35.97 9.90 -15.88
N LEU A 216 37.03 9.83 -15.04
CA LEU A 216 37.17 8.82 -13.99
C LEU A 216 36.00 8.87 -13.01
N PHE A 217 35.66 10.06 -12.48
CA PHE A 217 34.52 10.21 -11.57
C PHE A 217 33.18 9.81 -12.22
N VAL A 218 32.97 10.14 -13.50
CA VAL A 218 31.74 9.76 -14.20
C VAL A 218 31.64 8.24 -14.39
N TYR A 219 32.63 7.59 -15.01
CA TYR A 219 32.52 6.15 -15.33
C TYR A 219 32.71 5.24 -14.11
N VAL A 220 33.67 5.54 -13.22
CA VAL A 220 33.86 4.75 -11.99
C VAL A 220 32.73 5.03 -11.00
N GLY A 221 32.26 6.27 -10.88
CA GLY A 221 31.08 6.59 -10.07
C GLY A 221 29.82 5.89 -10.58
N TRP A 222 29.59 5.86 -11.89
CA TRP A 222 28.44 5.17 -12.48
C TRP A 222 28.52 3.64 -12.33
N LEU A 223 29.73 3.06 -12.42
CA LEU A 223 29.97 1.67 -12.04
C LEU A 223 29.69 1.43 -10.55
N LYS A 224 30.12 2.33 -9.65
CA LYS A 224 29.88 2.23 -8.21
C LYS A 224 28.40 2.26 -7.85
N VAL A 225 27.58 3.08 -8.53
CA VAL A 225 26.11 3.06 -8.38
C VAL A 225 25.51 1.69 -8.72
N ALA A 226 26.08 0.97 -9.69
CA ALA A 226 25.64 -0.38 -10.01
C ALA A 226 26.25 -1.46 -9.07
N GLU A 227 27.38 -1.18 -8.42
CA GLU A 227 27.96 -2.08 -7.41
C GLU A 227 27.19 -2.00 -6.08
N THR A 228 26.76 -0.83 -5.61
CA THR A 228 25.94 -0.71 -4.39
C THR A 228 24.54 -1.30 -4.59
N LEU A 229 23.88 -1.01 -5.71
CA LEU A 229 22.52 -1.48 -5.98
C LEU A 229 22.43 -2.98 -6.41
N VAL A 230 23.56 -3.70 -6.49
CA VAL A 230 23.56 -5.10 -6.97
C VAL A 230 22.90 -6.07 -5.99
N ASN A 231 23.03 -5.79 -4.69
CA ASN A 231 22.50 -6.60 -3.59
C ASN A 231 21.83 -5.70 -2.52
N PRO A 232 20.55 -5.31 -2.69
CA PRO A 232 19.83 -4.43 -1.76
C PRO A 232 19.51 -5.04 -0.38
N MET A 233 20.05 -6.23 -0.07
CA MET A 233 19.81 -7.01 1.15
C MET A 233 21.06 -7.13 2.03
N GLY A 234 22.07 -6.29 1.79
CA GLY A 234 23.32 -6.27 2.53
C GLY A 234 23.24 -5.54 3.88
N GLU A 235 24.31 -4.81 4.19
CA GLU A 235 24.49 -3.99 5.39
C GLU A 235 25.01 -2.58 5.07
N ASP A 236 24.96 -2.16 3.80
CA ASP A 236 25.45 -0.85 3.34
C ASP A 236 24.42 0.26 3.66
N ASP A 237 24.86 1.51 3.74
CA ASP A 237 23.99 2.65 4.13
C ASP A 237 22.85 2.91 3.13
N GLU A 238 23.01 2.48 1.86
CA GLU A 238 21.98 2.57 0.82
C GLU A 238 21.07 1.33 0.69
N ASP A 239 21.30 0.27 1.49
CA ASP A 239 20.49 -0.94 1.47
C ASP A 239 19.08 -0.72 2.04
N ILE A 240 18.18 -1.67 1.75
CA ILE A 240 16.80 -1.59 2.23
C ILE A 240 16.78 -2.01 3.71
N ASP A 241 16.30 -1.13 4.60
CA ASP A 241 16.10 -1.46 6.02
C ASP A 241 14.93 -2.43 6.21
N ILE A 242 15.24 -3.73 6.08
CA ILE A 242 14.29 -4.82 6.31
C ILE A 242 13.86 -4.90 7.79
N ASN A 243 14.67 -4.38 8.73
CA ASN A 243 14.31 -4.41 10.15
C ASN A 243 13.18 -3.43 10.47
N GLU A 244 13.25 -2.18 9.99
CA GLU A 244 12.14 -1.23 10.16
C GLU A 244 10.91 -1.68 9.36
N ILE A 245 11.06 -2.35 8.21
CA ILE A 245 9.92 -2.96 7.48
C ILE A 245 9.26 -4.08 8.29
N ILE A 246 10.04 -4.96 8.93
CA ILE A 246 9.52 -6.00 9.84
C ILE A 246 8.79 -5.36 11.02
N ASP A 247 9.40 -4.35 11.65
CA ASP A 247 8.85 -3.65 12.81
C ASP A 247 7.57 -2.88 12.48
N PHE A 248 7.55 -2.19 11.34
CA PHE A 248 6.38 -1.49 10.83
C PHE A 248 5.23 -2.48 10.56
N ASN A 249 5.49 -3.55 9.80
CA ASN A 249 4.50 -4.58 9.51
C ASN A 249 3.99 -5.24 10.80
N TRP A 250 4.87 -5.47 11.81
CA TRP A 250 4.48 -5.97 13.12
C TRP A 250 3.57 -4.98 13.87
N ARG A 251 4.00 -3.73 14.07
CA ARG A 251 3.21 -2.68 14.77
C ARG A 251 1.84 -2.49 14.12
N ILE A 252 1.77 -2.39 12.79
CA ILE A 252 0.53 -2.23 12.02
C ILE A 252 -0.37 -3.47 12.13
N SER A 253 0.17 -4.68 12.02
CA SER A 253 -0.62 -5.92 12.10
C SER A 253 -1.42 -6.00 13.40
N TRP A 254 -0.81 -5.71 14.55
CA TRP A 254 -1.48 -5.75 15.85
C TRP A 254 -2.47 -4.59 16.03
N CYS A 255 -2.12 -3.41 15.52
CA CYS A 255 -3.00 -2.25 15.53
C CYS A 255 -4.30 -2.54 14.75
N VAL A 256 -4.20 -3.06 13.52
CA VAL A 256 -5.37 -3.32 12.65
C VAL A 256 -6.26 -4.43 13.21
N VAL A 257 -5.71 -5.56 13.67
CA VAL A 257 -6.53 -6.73 14.03
C VAL A 257 -7.13 -6.72 15.44
N ASP A 258 -6.65 -5.83 16.30
CA ASP A 258 -6.98 -5.81 17.73
C ASP A 258 -7.03 -4.41 18.36
N GLY A 259 -6.16 -3.48 17.92
CA GLY A 259 -6.10 -2.11 18.45
C GLY A 259 -7.21 -1.18 17.94
N VAL A 260 -7.65 -1.35 16.69
CA VAL A 260 -8.71 -0.55 16.07
C VAL A 260 -10.07 -1.21 16.33
N ARG A 261 -11.03 -0.44 16.85
CA ARG A 261 -12.42 -0.91 16.96
C ARG A 261 -13.01 -1.13 15.57
N THR A 262 -13.54 -2.32 15.31
CA THR A 262 -14.14 -2.68 14.03
C THR A 262 -15.47 -1.97 13.77
N SER A 263 -16.11 -1.45 14.82
CA SER A 263 -17.27 -0.57 14.72
C SER A 263 -16.83 0.83 14.29
N ALA A 264 -17.31 1.30 13.13
CA ALA A 264 -17.17 2.70 12.75
C ALA A 264 -17.83 3.63 13.80
N PRO A 265 -17.39 4.90 13.92
CA PRO A 265 -18.14 5.93 14.63
C PRO A 265 -19.58 6.06 14.09
N ALA A 266 -20.47 6.65 14.88
CA ALA A 266 -21.83 6.93 14.44
C ALA A 266 -21.85 7.70 13.10
N ILE A 267 -22.73 7.31 12.20
CA ILE A 267 -22.87 7.96 10.89
C ILE A 267 -23.56 9.31 11.12
N VAL A 268 -22.84 10.40 10.89
CA VAL A 268 -23.32 11.77 11.05
C VAL A 268 -23.23 12.49 9.70
N ARG A 269 -24.17 13.41 9.43
CA ARG A 269 -24.10 14.31 8.28
C ARG A 269 -22.81 15.12 8.34
N ASP A 270 -22.06 15.14 7.24
CA ASP A 270 -20.81 15.90 7.17
C ASP A 270 -21.08 17.42 7.09
N ALA A 271 -20.04 18.22 7.28
CA ALA A 271 -20.12 19.68 7.28
C ALA A 271 -20.67 20.29 5.97
N HIS A 272 -20.59 19.54 4.86
CA HIS A 272 -21.00 19.98 3.52
C HIS A 272 -22.21 19.21 2.99
N TRP A 273 -22.97 18.49 3.84
CA TRP A 273 -24.11 17.63 3.47
C TRP A 273 -25.15 18.24 2.51
N ARG A 274 -25.28 19.57 2.46
CA ARG A 274 -26.21 20.31 1.58
C ARG A 274 -25.55 20.85 0.29
N GLN A 275 -24.28 20.57 0.05
CA GLN A 275 -23.49 21.10 -1.06
C GLN A 275 -23.13 19.98 -2.04
N SER A 276 -23.43 20.17 -3.33
CA SER A 276 -23.01 19.25 -4.40
C SER A 276 -21.61 19.54 -4.94
N VAL A 277 -21.08 20.74 -4.68
CA VAL A 277 -19.73 21.17 -5.01
C VAL A 277 -19.09 21.70 -3.73
N VAL A 278 -17.99 21.06 -3.31
CA VAL A 278 -17.31 21.35 -2.05
C VAL A 278 -15.90 21.81 -2.35
N GLU A 279 -15.56 23.03 -1.92
CA GLU A 279 -14.20 23.57 -1.96
C GLU A 279 -13.59 23.57 -0.56
N LEU A 280 -12.54 22.77 -0.35
CA LEU A 280 -11.88 22.68 0.95
C LEU A 280 -11.11 23.98 1.26
N PRO A 281 -11.12 24.45 2.52
CA PRO A 281 -10.47 25.71 2.89
C PRO A 281 -8.95 25.61 2.80
N HIS A 282 -8.34 26.60 2.15
CA HIS A 282 -6.89 26.76 2.07
C HIS A 282 -6.35 27.65 3.19
N THR A 283 -5.28 27.20 3.86
CA THR A 283 -4.44 28.08 4.68
C THR A 283 -3.77 29.15 3.81
N GLU A 284 -3.45 30.32 4.37
CA GLU A 284 -2.86 31.44 3.61
C GLU A 284 -1.62 31.06 2.80
N ARG A 285 -0.76 30.18 3.36
CA ARG A 285 0.43 29.68 2.68
C ARG A 285 0.06 28.79 1.49
N SER A 286 -0.89 27.87 1.67
CA SER A 286 -1.35 26.98 0.60
C SER A 286 -2.12 27.71 -0.51
N LYS A 287 -2.83 28.79 -0.19
CA LYS A 287 -3.57 29.60 -1.17
C LYS A 287 -2.64 30.25 -2.21
N ARG A 288 -1.40 30.57 -1.83
CA ARG A 288 -0.34 31.08 -2.74
C ARG A 288 0.20 30.00 -3.69
N LEU A 289 -0.04 28.73 -3.39
CA LEU A 289 0.37 27.57 -4.19
C LEU A 289 -0.77 27.02 -5.05
N ASN A 290 -1.96 27.64 -5.01
CA ASN A 290 -3.11 27.16 -5.76
C ASN A 290 -2.93 27.45 -7.25
N VAL A 291 -2.44 26.43 -7.98
CA VAL A 291 -2.46 26.39 -9.44
C VAL A 291 -3.87 25.98 -9.86
N GLY A 292 -4.53 26.83 -10.65
CA GLY A 292 -5.93 26.69 -11.02
C GLY A 292 -6.30 25.32 -11.61
N SER A 293 -7.59 24.96 -11.48
CA SER A 293 -8.10 23.64 -11.84
C SER A 293 -7.69 23.19 -13.26
N ARG A 294 -7.17 21.96 -13.35
CA ARG A 294 -6.70 21.35 -14.61
C ARG A 294 -7.90 20.92 -15.47
N LYS A 295 -8.43 21.85 -16.26
CA LYS A 295 -9.57 21.59 -17.17
C LYS A 295 -9.24 20.70 -18.38
N GLY A 296 -7.95 20.47 -18.65
CA GLY A 296 -7.44 19.78 -19.84
C GLY A 296 -6.88 20.77 -20.88
N SER A 297 -5.84 20.37 -21.61
CA SER A 297 -5.09 21.26 -22.52
C SER A 297 -5.89 21.77 -23.73
N ILE A 298 -7.01 21.12 -24.05
CA ILE A 298 -7.89 21.42 -25.19
C ILE A 298 -9.18 22.12 -24.73
N TYR A 299 -9.39 22.34 -23.42
CA TYR A 299 -10.67 22.83 -22.88
C TYR A 299 -11.11 24.18 -23.47
N ASP A 300 -10.18 25.13 -23.61
CA ASP A 300 -10.45 26.46 -24.18
C ASP A 300 -10.32 26.48 -25.73
N LEU A 301 -10.15 25.33 -26.39
CA LEU A 301 -10.08 25.23 -27.86
C LEU A 301 -11.48 25.28 -28.48
N ASN A 302 -11.87 26.46 -28.95
CA ASN A 302 -13.07 26.63 -29.76
C ASN A 302 -12.90 25.98 -31.14
N VAL A 303 -13.32 24.72 -31.28
CA VAL A 303 -13.42 24.03 -32.58
C VAL A 303 -14.56 24.66 -33.40
N PRO A 304 -14.31 25.19 -34.61
CA PRO A 304 -15.35 25.79 -35.43
C PRO A 304 -16.37 24.74 -35.90
N VAL A 305 -17.64 24.93 -35.54
CA VAL A 305 -18.75 24.03 -35.89
C VAL A 305 -19.12 24.21 -37.37
N GLY A 306 -18.58 23.34 -38.23
CA GLY A 306 -18.94 23.25 -39.64
C GLY A 306 -20.39 22.76 -39.89
N PRO A 307 -20.90 22.87 -41.13
CA PRO A 307 -22.26 22.46 -41.46
C PRO A 307 -22.54 20.98 -41.18
N GLU A 308 -21.59 20.08 -41.48
CA GLU A 308 -21.71 18.64 -41.25
C GLU A 308 -22.04 18.28 -39.79
N LEU A 309 -21.46 19.01 -38.82
CA LEU A 309 -21.72 18.79 -37.40
C LEU A 309 -23.10 19.32 -36.98
N ARG A 310 -23.64 20.35 -37.66
CA ARG A 310 -25.01 20.83 -37.45
C ARG A 310 -26.03 19.84 -37.98
N ASP A 311 -25.78 19.28 -39.16
CA ASP A 311 -26.64 18.25 -39.76
C ASP A 311 -26.63 16.97 -38.91
N LEU A 312 -25.47 16.58 -38.35
CA LEU A 312 -25.37 15.49 -37.39
C LEU A 312 -26.16 15.79 -36.10
N MET A 313 -26.06 17.00 -35.53
CA MET A 313 -26.86 17.38 -34.35
C MET A 313 -28.37 17.38 -34.65
N ALA A 314 -28.79 17.85 -35.83
CA ALA A 314 -30.18 17.80 -36.28
C ALA A 314 -30.68 16.36 -36.45
N ALA A 315 -29.90 15.49 -37.08
CA ALA A 315 -30.20 14.06 -37.23
C ALA A 315 -30.33 13.36 -35.87
N LEU A 316 -29.39 13.60 -34.94
CA LEU A 316 -29.45 13.06 -33.57
C LEU A 316 -30.68 13.56 -32.80
N SER A 317 -31.04 14.83 -32.91
CA SER A 317 -32.25 15.37 -32.27
C SER A 317 -33.54 14.75 -32.85
N THR A 318 -33.58 14.52 -34.17
CA THR A 318 -34.71 13.92 -34.87
C THR A 318 -34.86 12.44 -34.49
N ALA A 319 -33.76 11.68 -34.46
CA ALA A 319 -33.74 10.29 -34.00
C ALA A 319 -34.22 10.16 -32.54
N ARG A 320 -33.81 11.09 -31.67
CA ARG A 320 -34.24 11.12 -30.25
C ARG A 320 -35.74 11.41 -30.11
N GLN A 321 -36.31 12.28 -30.95
CA GLN A 321 -37.75 12.51 -31.01
C GLN A 321 -38.52 11.29 -31.55
N MET A 322 -38.01 10.64 -32.59
CA MET A 322 -38.62 9.41 -33.14
C MET A 322 -38.62 8.25 -32.15
N GLN A 323 -37.59 8.11 -31.32
CA GLN A 323 -37.60 7.14 -30.21
C GLN A 323 -38.70 7.46 -29.19
N MET A 324 -38.83 8.72 -28.76
CA MET A 324 -39.88 9.10 -27.79
C MET A 324 -41.32 9.01 -28.36
N SER A 325 -41.52 9.18 -29.66
CA SER A 325 -42.84 8.96 -30.28
C SER A 325 -43.17 7.47 -30.43
N SER A 326 -42.17 6.61 -30.63
CA SER A 326 -42.38 5.15 -30.71
C SER A 326 -42.87 4.51 -29.40
N THR A 327 -42.58 5.12 -28.25
CA THR A 327 -43.00 4.62 -26.92
C THR A 327 -44.44 4.98 -26.54
N ASN A 328 -45.16 5.78 -27.34
CA ASN A 328 -46.51 6.27 -27.02
C ASN A 328 -47.63 5.62 -27.87
N SER A 329 -47.40 4.42 -28.42
CA SER A 329 -48.48 3.60 -29.02
C SER A 329 -49.16 2.73 -27.95
N PRO A 330 -50.50 2.54 -27.94
CA PRO A 330 -51.20 1.88 -26.83
C PRO A 330 -50.90 0.38 -26.74
N ALA A 331 -50.77 -0.13 -25.52
CA ALA A 331 -50.67 -1.56 -25.26
C ALA A 331 -51.98 -2.29 -25.63
N PRO A 332 -51.92 -3.54 -26.14
CA PRO A 332 -53.12 -4.35 -26.39
C PRO A 332 -53.81 -4.73 -25.07
N SER A 333 -55.13 -4.88 -25.13
CA SER A 333 -56.00 -5.10 -23.98
C SER A 333 -55.69 -6.37 -23.18
N LYS A 334 -55.61 -6.23 -21.86
CA LYS A 334 -55.75 -7.37 -20.92
C LYS A 334 -57.23 -7.69 -20.69
N PRO A 335 -57.60 -8.96 -20.44
CA PRO A 335 -58.98 -9.36 -20.26
C PRO A 335 -59.55 -8.95 -18.89
N THR A 336 -60.86 -8.68 -18.88
CA THR A 336 -61.65 -8.25 -17.72
C THR A 336 -61.83 -9.36 -16.68
N TYR A 337 -61.68 -9.00 -15.40
CA TYR A 337 -62.47 -9.57 -14.30
C TYR A 337 -63.12 -8.40 -13.54
N PRO A 338 -64.38 -8.51 -13.05
CA PRO A 338 -65.22 -7.32 -12.80
C PRO A 338 -65.39 -6.93 -11.33
N ASN A 339 -65.65 -5.61 -11.14
CA ASN A 339 -66.39 -4.96 -10.04
C ASN A 339 -65.79 -5.09 -8.61
N GLU A 340 -66.06 -4.25 -7.62
CA GLU A 340 -66.95 -3.08 -7.35
C GLU A 340 -66.20 -2.28 -6.23
N SER A 341 -66.42 -1.02 -5.83
CA SER A 341 -67.48 0.00 -6.01
C SER A 341 -66.96 1.39 -5.54
N ASP A 342 -67.80 2.42 -5.70
CA ASP A 342 -67.90 3.66 -4.91
C ASP A 342 -66.76 4.73 -4.88
N SER A 343 -67.00 5.78 -5.66
CA SER A 343 -66.67 7.21 -5.45
C SER A 343 -67.38 7.78 -4.19
N PRO A 344 -67.37 9.11 -3.86
CA PRO A 344 -66.79 10.28 -4.57
C PRO A 344 -66.15 11.39 -3.69
N HIS A 345 -65.72 12.46 -4.38
CA HIS A 345 -65.40 13.82 -3.88
C HIS A 345 -64.05 14.02 -3.16
N GLY A 346 -63.31 15.11 -3.42
CA GLY A 346 -63.52 16.16 -4.42
C GLY A 346 -62.72 17.44 -4.13
N VAL A 347 -62.88 18.43 -5.01
CA VAL A 347 -62.42 19.83 -4.92
C VAL A 347 -60.96 20.10 -5.34
N SER A 348 -60.86 20.76 -6.49
CA SER A 348 -59.71 21.47 -7.06
C SER A 348 -59.31 22.69 -6.23
N ASP A 349 -58.06 23.17 -6.33
CA ASP A 349 -57.74 24.24 -7.30
C ASP A 349 -56.25 24.58 -7.37
N ASP A 350 -55.83 25.03 -8.55
CA ASP A 350 -54.50 25.56 -8.84
C ASP A 350 -54.25 26.90 -8.12
N HIS A 351 -52.99 27.17 -7.76
CA HIS A 351 -52.33 28.38 -8.26
C HIS A 351 -50.79 28.33 -8.18
N ARG A 352 -50.15 28.60 -9.32
CA ARG A 352 -48.74 28.97 -9.42
C ARG A 352 -48.54 30.38 -8.87
N HIS A 353 -47.41 30.68 -8.23
CA HIS A 353 -46.38 31.55 -8.84
C HIS A 353 -45.14 31.81 -7.94
N SER A 354 -43.98 31.81 -8.61
CA SER A 354 -42.74 32.56 -8.30
C SER A 354 -42.09 32.52 -6.90
N PHE A 355 -40.86 31.97 -6.88
CA PHE A 355 -39.84 32.24 -5.86
C PHE A 355 -39.36 33.70 -5.87
N PRO A 356 -38.99 34.24 -4.69
CA PRO A 356 -37.94 35.24 -4.57
C PRO A 356 -36.74 34.73 -3.76
N HIS A 357 -35.52 35.11 -4.17
CA HIS A 357 -34.32 34.96 -3.36
C HIS A 357 -34.34 35.93 -2.17
N THR A 358 -33.86 35.52 -0.98
CA THR A 358 -32.85 36.29 -0.23
C THR A 358 -32.25 35.54 0.99
N THR A 359 -30.94 35.76 1.14
CA THR A 359 -30.17 36.00 2.38
C THR A 359 -30.41 35.16 3.66
N THR A 360 -29.29 34.57 4.10
CA THR A 360 -29.00 34.04 5.44
C THR A 360 -29.59 34.79 6.63
N THR A 361 -30.21 34.04 7.54
CA THR A 361 -30.22 34.30 8.99
C THR A 361 -29.88 33.03 9.74
N ASN A 362 -29.07 33.17 10.81
CA ASN A 362 -28.73 32.06 11.70
C ASN A 362 -29.96 31.69 12.54
N VAL A 363 -30.36 30.41 12.52
CA VAL A 363 -31.32 29.85 13.50
C VAL A 363 -30.73 28.58 14.07
N VAL A 364 -30.37 28.63 15.35
CA VAL A 364 -30.08 27.46 16.18
C VAL A 364 -31.37 26.64 16.29
N ARG A 365 -31.29 25.32 16.05
CA ARG A 365 -32.34 24.37 16.43
C ARG A 365 -31.72 23.19 17.15
N GLU A 366 -32.35 22.85 18.27
CA GLU A 366 -32.07 21.69 19.11
C GLU A 366 -32.37 20.38 18.34
N PRO A 367 -31.77 19.25 18.77
CA PRO A 367 -32.04 17.96 18.14
C PRO A 367 -33.49 17.51 18.41
N ILE A 368 -34.11 16.97 17.36
CA ILE A 368 -35.37 16.24 17.46
C ILE A 368 -35.10 14.96 18.25
N LYS A 369 -35.92 14.70 19.27
CA LYS A 369 -35.99 13.37 19.90
C LYS A 369 -36.88 12.50 19.01
N GLU A 370 -36.33 11.39 18.52
CA GLU A 370 -37.15 10.28 18.07
C GLU A 370 -37.40 9.39 19.29
N GLU A 371 -38.68 9.10 19.54
CA GLU A 371 -39.15 8.21 20.60
C GLU A 371 -39.34 6.83 19.99
N ASP A 372 -38.45 5.89 20.33
CA ASP A 372 -38.64 4.48 19.98
C ASP A 372 -39.48 3.80 21.08
N GLU A 373 -40.78 3.63 20.82
CA GLU A 373 -41.59 2.63 21.50
C GLU A 373 -41.34 1.26 20.86
N GLU A 374 -40.68 0.34 21.57
CA GLU A 374 -40.96 -1.09 21.42
C GLU A 374 -40.77 -1.83 22.75
N LEU A 375 -41.58 -2.87 22.95
CA LEU A 375 -42.08 -3.28 24.27
C LEU A 375 -41.22 -4.31 25.02
N GLU A 376 -41.49 -4.37 26.32
CA GLU A 376 -41.01 -5.38 27.26
C GLU A 376 -41.44 -6.80 26.85
N ASP A 377 -40.63 -7.81 27.18
CA ASP A 377 -41.18 -8.95 27.93
C ASP A 377 -40.13 -9.73 28.74
N GLU A 378 -40.59 -10.23 29.89
CA GLU A 378 -39.96 -11.20 30.83
C GLU A 378 -38.49 -11.05 31.27
N GLN A 379 -38.29 -10.67 32.54
CA GLN A 379 -38.17 -11.70 33.59
C GLN A 379 -38.49 -11.16 34.99
N SER A 380 -39.58 -11.67 35.60
CA SER A 380 -39.88 -11.49 37.03
C SER A 380 -39.01 -12.40 37.89
N GLY A 381 -38.56 -11.92 39.06
CA GLY A 381 -37.72 -12.73 39.96
C GLY A 381 -37.10 -11.97 41.12
N LYS A 382 -37.92 -11.35 41.99
CA LYS A 382 -37.44 -10.70 43.22
C LYS A 382 -37.57 -11.61 44.45
N ASP A 383 -36.56 -11.46 45.32
CA ASP A 383 -36.56 -11.69 46.76
C ASP A 383 -36.81 -13.11 47.32
N LEU A 384 -35.77 -13.70 47.93
CA LEU A 384 -35.89 -14.25 49.30
C LEU A 384 -34.55 -14.22 50.08
N LYS A 385 -34.37 -13.15 50.85
CA LYS A 385 -33.84 -13.05 52.24
C LYS A 385 -32.59 -13.84 52.71
N GLU A 386 -31.65 -13.05 53.27
CA GLU A 386 -31.09 -13.10 54.64
C GLU A 386 -30.55 -14.45 55.17
N ASN A 387 -29.32 -14.57 55.69
CA ASN A 387 -28.80 -13.82 56.85
C ASN A 387 -27.33 -14.19 57.21
N LYS A 388 -26.57 -13.22 57.77
CA LYS A 388 -25.53 -13.37 58.84
C LYS A 388 -24.23 -14.20 58.60
N VAL A 389 -23.06 -13.87 59.17
CA VAL A 389 -22.54 -12.64 59.86
C VAL A 389 -21.01 -12.77 60.09
N ASN A 390 -20.29 -11.67 60.39
CA ASN A 390 -18.92 -11.58 60.97
C ASN A 390 -17.76 -12.14 60.09
N ASP A 391 -16.45 -11.88 60.25
CA ASP A 391 -15.57 -10.87 60.90
C ASP A 391 -14.15 -11.08 60.25
N GLU A 392 -13.14 -10.20 60.24
CA GLU A 392 -12.97 -8.83 60.77
C GLU A 392 -11.99 -7.99 59.89
N THR A 393 -11.52 -6.87 60.44
CA THR A 393 -10.64 -5.78 59.98
C THR A 393 -9.12 -6.03 59.91
N ASN A 394 -8.44 -5.45 58.90
CA ASN A 394 -7.40 -4.37 58.97
C ASN A 394 -6.48 -4.41 57.74
N ASP A 395 -6.28 -3.35 56.94
CA ASP A 395 -5.71 -2.00 57.22
C ASP A 395 -4.20 -2.04 57.58
N LEU A 396 -3.30 -1.16 57.08
CA LEU A 396 -3.44 -0.01 56.15
C LEU A 396 -2.04 0.44 55.63
N SER A 397 -2.03 1.38 54.66
CA SER A 397 -0.90 2.24 54.21
C SER A 397 0.30 1.58 53.47
N GLY A 398 0.88 2.14 52.41
CA GLY A 398 0.50 3.28 51.56
C GLY A 398 1.38 4.54 51.68
N SER A 399 2.09 4.92 50.60
CA SER A 399 2.44 6.32 50.29
C SER A 399 2.89 6.50 48.83
N HIS A 400 2.41 7.56 48.18
CA HIS A 400 2.84 8.02 46.85
C HIS A 400 4.24 8.65 46.84
N THR A 401 4.87 8.67 45.65
CA THR A 401 5.40 9.92 45.07
C THR A 401 5.20 9.94 43.56
N HIS A 402 4.78 11.09 43.03
CA HIS A 402 4.87 11.41 41.60
C HIS A 402 6.34 11.47 41.14
N ASP A 403 6.61 11.26 39.85
CA ASP A 403 7.20 12.35 39.09
C ASP A 403 6.93 12.31 37.58
N HIS A 404 7.01 13.48 36.96
CA HIS A 404 6.62 13.77 35.58
C HIS A 404 7.87 14.27 34.83
N CYS A 405 8.27 13.64 33.71
CA CYS A 405 9.14 14.34 32.76
C CYS A 405 8.98 13.84 31.32
N SER A 406 9.14 14.77 30.39
CA SER A 406 8.92 14.60 28.95
C SER A 406 10.17 15.05 28.19
N ARG A 407 10.33 14.54 26.96
CA ARG A 407 11.28 14.99 25.90
C ARG A 407 12.76 14.64 26.09
N LEU A 408 13.29 13.90 25.11
CA LEU A 408 13.87 14.53 23.92
C LEU A 408 13.36 13.82 22.67
#